data_AF-A0A9P5WJU2-F1
#
_entry.id   AF-A0A9P5WJU2-F1
#
_cell.length_a   1.000
_cell.length_b   1.000
_cell.length_c   1.000
_cell.angle_alpha   90.00
_cell.angle_beta   90.00
_cell.angle_gamma   90.00
#
_symmetry.space_group_name_H-M   'P 1'
#
loop_
_entity.id
_entity.type
_entity.pdbx_description
1 polymer ?
#
loop_
_entity_poly.entity_id
_entity_poly.type
_entity_poly.pdbx_seq_one_letter_code
_entity_poly.pdbx_strand_id
1 'polypeptide(L)'
;MATIHKIISTADSPAALGPYYRHEQVFANLTAVLKEANSSFAHAVKCTVFLKDLNDFDVVNKVYAKALGGALPSRACVQVARLPKDVLVEIDCIATVNA
;
A
#
# COMPACT_ATOMS: atom_id res chain seq x y z
N MET A 1 7.95 17.36 -14.33
CA MET A 1 7.22 16.15 -13.90
C MET A 1 7.34 16.08 -12.40
N ALA A 2 6.27 16.35 -11.66
CA ALA A 2 6.29 16.25 -10.20
C ALA A 2 5.87 14.83 -9.78
N THR A 3 6.40 14.36 -8.66
CA THR A 3 6.20 13.00 -8.13
C THR A 3 5.87 13.07 -6.65
N ILE A 4 4.97 12.20 -6.21
CA ILE A 4 4.65 11.99 -4.79
C ILE A 4 5.36 10.72 -4.34
N HIS A 5 6.09 10.82 -3.22
CA HIS A 5 6.73 9.68 -2.56
C HIS A 5 6.20 9.58 -1.13
N LYS A 6 5.47 8.51 -0.83
CA LYS A 6 4.82 8.31 0.46
C LYS A 6 4.90 6.87 0.92
N ILE A 7 5.31 6.72 2.18
CA ILE A 7 5.30 5.47 2.93
C ILE A 7 4.11 5.52 3.88
N ILE A 8 3.22 4.52 3.82
CA ILE A 8 2.06 4.44 4.69
C ILE A 8 1.99 3.07 5.37
N SER A 9 1.79 3.11 6.69
CA SER A 9 1.56 1.99 7.59
C SER A 9 0.15 2.04 8.17
N THR A 10 -0.41 0.91 8.58
CA THR A 10 -1.70 0.85 9.30
C THR A 10 -1.56 0.28 10.70
N ALA A 11 -1.86 1.08 11.72
CA ALA A 11 -1.90 0.62 13.11
C ALA A 11 -3.13 -0.28 13.40
N ASP A 12 -3.19 -0.81 14.63
CA ASP A 12 -4.22 -1.75 15.08
C ASP A 12 -5.65 -1.26 14.83
N SER A 13 -6.53 -2.24 14.60
CA SER A 13 -7.94 -2.00 14.34
C SER A 13 -8.81 -2.99 15.10
N PRO A 14 -10.07 -2.62 15.38
CA PRO A 14 -10.96 -3.44 16.19
C PRO A 14 -11.15 -4.82 15.54
N ALA A 15 -11.09 -5.86 16.36
CA ALA A 15 -11.15 -7.28 15.96
C ALA A 15 -12.37 -7.66 15.09
N ALA A 16 -13.37 -6.77 14.98
CA ALA A 16 -14.63 -6.98 14.28
C ALA A 16 -14.56 -6.83 12.75
N LEU A 17 -13.45 -6.37 12.16
CA LEU A 17 -13.40 -5.97 10.73
C LEU A 17 -12.90 -7.05 9.77
N GLY A 18 -12.74 -8.31 10.24
CA GLY A 18 -12.33 -9.44 9.40
C GLY A 18 -10.81 -9.50 9.13
N PRO A 19 -10.33 -10.62 8.54
CA PRO A 19 -8.90 -10.93 8.51
C PRO A 19 -8.09 -10.01 7.58
N TYR A 20 -8.74 -9.39 6.58
CA TYR A 20 -8.05 -8.61 5.53
C TYR A 20 -8.05 -7.10 5.76
N TYR A 21 -8.73 -6.63 6.80
CA TYR A 21 -8.96 -5.20 7.03
C TYR A 21 -7.67 -4.38 7.04
N ARG A 22 -6.62 -4.86 7.73
CA ARG A 22 -5.34 -4.13 7.83
C ARG A 22 -4.67 -3.97 6.45
N HIS A 23 -4.77 -4.99 5.60
CA HIS A 23 -4.24 -4.92 4.24
C HIS A 23 -5.08 -4.00 3.37
N GLU A 24 -6.41 -3.94 3.51
CA GLU A 24 -7.25 -3.00 2.77
C GLU A 24 -7.04 -1.55 3.19
N GLN A 25 -6.85 -1.31 4.49
CA GLN A 25 -6.70 0.02 5.05
C GLN A 25 -5.44 0.74 4.55
N VAL A 26 -4.33 0.02 4.27
CA VAL A 26 -3.10 0.66 3.79
C VAL A 26 -3.31 1.25 2.39
N PHE A 27 -4.07 0.56 1.53
CA PHE A 27 -4.41 1.08 0.21
C PHE A 27 -5.46 2.19 0.27
N ALA A 28 -6.40 2.13 1.22
CA ALA A 28 -7.35 3.23 1.43
C ALA A 28 -6.61 4.53 1.83
N ASN A 29 -5.64 4.42 2.74
CA ASN A 29 -4.81 5.56 3.15
C ASN A 29 -3.97 6.10 1.98
N LEU A 30 -3.33 5.22 1.20
CA LEU A 30 -2.59 5.63 0.00
C LEU A 30 -3.50 6.31 -1.03
N THR A 31 -4.71 5.79 -1.22
CA THR A 31 -5.70 6.40 -2.12
C THR A 31 -6.03 7.83 -1.68
N ALA A 32 -6.24 8.06 -0.38
CA ALA A 32 -6.51 9.38 0.16
C ALA A 32 -5.34 10.36 -0.10
N VAL A 33 -4.09 9.90 0.14
CA VAL A 33 -2.90 10.74 -0.06
C VAL A 33 -2.64 11.04 -1.54
N LEU A 34 -2.81 10.06 -2.42
CA LEU A 34 -2.69 10.27 -3.86
C LEU A 34 -3.76 11.25 -4.36
N LYS A 35 -5.00 11.10 -3.89
CA LYS A 35 -6.12 11.99 -4.24
C LYS A 35 -5.86 13.43 -3.79
N GLU A 36 -5.41 13.63 -2.55
CA GLU A 36 -5.08 14.97 -2.01
C GLU A 36 -4.01 15.68 -2.85
N ALA A 37 -3.10 14.89 -3.44
CA ALA A 37 -2.04 15.41 -4.29
C ALA A 37 -2.39 15.36 -5.80
N ASN A 38 -3.68 15.29 -6.16
CA ASN A 38 -4.16 15.25 -7.54
C ASN A 38 -3.57 14.10 -8.40
N SER A 39 -3.43 12.92 -7.80
CA SER A 39 -2.95 11.70 -8.43
C SER A 39 -3.87 10.50 -8.13
N SER A 40 -3.49 9.32 -8.60
CA SER A 40 -4.17 8.06 -8.34
C SER A 40 -3.23 6.87 -8.58
N PHE A 41 -3.66 5.65 -8.23
CA PHE A 41 -2.88 4.44 -8.52
C PHE A 41 -2.65 4.21 -10.02
N ALA A 42 -3.49 4.78 -10.91
CA ALA A 42 -3.24 4.75 -12.35
C ALA A 42 -1.94 5.47 -12.76
N HIS A 43 -1.43 6.34 -11.88
CA HIS A 43 -0.18 7.08 -12.05
C HIS A 43 0.97 6.53 -11.19
N ALA A 44 0.77 5.40 -10.51
CA ALA A 44 1.84 4.75 -9.76
C ALA A 44 2.91 4.23 -10.72
N VAL A 45 4.17 4.52 -10.44
CA VAL A 45 5.33 4.04 -11.21
C VAL A 45 6.13 2.97 -10.47
N LYS A 46 6.11 3.02 -9.13
CA LYS A 46 6.78 2.06 -8.26
C LYS A 46 6.03 1.86 -6.95
N CYS A 47 5.93 0.61 -6.51
CA CYS A 47 5.54 0.26 -5.16
C CYS A 47 6.57 -0.67 -4.50
N THR A 48 6.89 -0.42 -3.23
CA THR A 48 7.63 -1.37 -2.38
C THR A 48 6.72 -1.79 -1.24
N VAL A 49 6.49 -3.10 -1.10
CA VAL A 49 5.61 -3.68 -0.07
C VAL A 49 6.49 -4.36 0.97
N PHE A 50 6.42 -3.89 2.21
CA PHE A 50 7.09 -4.48 3.35
C PHE A 50 6.09 -5.27 4.18
N LEU A 51 6.35 -6.55 4.40
CA LEU A 51 5.50 -7.45 5.19
C LEU A 51 6.21 -7.88 6.47
N LYS A 52 5.43 -8.02 7.54
CA LYS A 52 5.91 -8.65 8.78
C LYS A 52 6.07 -10.17 8.62
N ASP A 53 5.16 -10.81 7.87
CA ASP A 53 5.16 -12.24 7.58
C ASP A 53 4.75 -12.46 6.11
N LEU A 54 5.54 -13.24 5.36
CA LEU A 54 5.25 -13.60 3.96
C LEU A 54 4.09 -14.59 3.83
N ASN A 55 3.63 -15.22 4.92
CA ASN A 55 2.38 -15.99 4.89
C ASN A 55 1.17 -15.12 4.47
N ASP A 56 1.26 -13.79 4.65
CA ASP A 56 0.22 -12.84 4.21
C ASP A 56 0.35 -12.45 2.72
N PHE A 57 1.32 -13.00 1.98
CA PHE A 57 1.60 -12.57 0.60
C PHE A 57 0.40 -12.68 -0.32
N ASP A 58 -0.28 -13.83 -0.34
CA ASP A 58 -1.45 -14.05 -1.21
C ASP A 58 -2.61 -13.12 -0.88
N VAL A 59 -2.77 -12.80 0.41
CA VAL A 59 -3.78 -11.88 0.91
C VAL A 59 -3.48 -10.46 0.42
N VAL A 60 -2.26 -9.98 0.65
CA VAL A 60 -1.85 -8.65 0.22
C VAL A 60 -1.91 -8.53 -1.30
N ASN A 61 -1.54 -9.58 -2.04
CA ASN A 61 -1.57 -9.57 -3.50
C ASN A 61 -2.99 -9.41 -4.06
N LYS A 62 -4.00 -10.05 -3.44
CA LYS A 62 -5.42 -9.87 -3.81
C LYS A 62 -5.90 -8.44 -3.57
N VAL A 63 -5.58 -7.88 -2.41
CA VAL A 63 -5.96 -6.49 -2.07
C VAL A 63 -5.24 -5.49 -2.97
N TYR A 64 -3.95 -5.71 -3.22
CA TYR A 64 -3.13 -4.91 -4.12
C TYR A 64 -3.74 -4.88 -5.53
N ALA A 65 -4.05 -6.05 -6.10
CA ALA A 65 -4.67 -6.13 -7.43
C ALA A 65 -6.01 -5.38 -7.50
N LYS A 66 -6.86 -5.51 -6.46
CA LYS A 66 -8.12 -4.78 -6.36
C LYS A 66 -7.91 -3.27 -6.30
N ALA A 67 -6.94 -2.80 -5.53
CA ALA A 67 -6.65 -1.37 -5.36
C ALA A 67 -6.07 -0.73 -6.64
N LEU A 68 -5.23 -1.46 -7.38
CA LEU A 68 -4.60 -0.95 -8.60
C LEU A 68 -5.47 -1.11 -9.85
N GLY A 69 -6.44 -2.03 -9.83
CA GLY A 69 -7.36 -2.29 -10.95
C GLY A 69 -6.65 -2.86 -12.17
N GLY A 70 -6.03 -1.99 -12.96
CA GLY A 70 -5.22 -2.33 -14.13
C GLY A 70 -3.85 -1.66 -14.18
N ALA A 71 -3.50 -0.86 -13.15
CA ALA A 71 -2.18 -0.25 -13.07
C ALA A 71 -1.11 -1.30 -12.76
N LEU A 72 0.02 -1.23 -13.47
CA LEU A 72 1.13 -2.18 -13.37
C LEU A 72 2.45 -1.46 -13.06
N PRO A 73 2.59 -0.83 -11.87
CA PRO A 73 3.85 -0.24 -11.46
C PRO A 73 4.90 -1.34 -11.24
N SER A 74 6.17 -0.94 -11.32
CA SER A 74 7.24 -1.81 -10.82
C SER A 74 7.01 -2.13 -9.34
N ARG A 75 7.22 -3.39 -8.94
CA ARG A 75 6.96 -3.84 -7.56
C ARG A 75 8.12 -4.62 -6.98
N ALA A 76 8.46 -4.29 -5.73
CA ALA A 76 9.23 -5.17 -4.85
C ALA A 76 8.38 -5.55 -3.63
N CYS A 77 8.49 -6.79 -3.17
CA CYS A 77 7.82 -7.26 -1.96
C CYS A 77 8.83 -8.06 -1.12
N VAL A 78 8.98 -7.71 0.15
CA VAL A 78 9.96 -8.32 1.04
C VAL A 78 9.38 -8.51 2.45
N GLN A 79 9.81 -9.57 3.13
CA GLN A 79 9.64 -9.67 4.57
C GLN A 79 10.70 -8.82 5.27
N VAL A 80 10.31 -8.12 6.33
CA VAL A 80 11.23 -7.36 7.18
C VAL A 80 11.15 -7.81 8.63
N ALA A 81 12.23 -7.63 9.39
CA ALA A 81 12.30 -8.06 10.78
C ALA A 81 11.22 -7.40 11.66
N ARG A 82 10.95 -6.10 11.44
CA ARG A 82 9.96 -5.33 12.20
C ARG A 82 9.51 -4.09 11.43
N LEU A 83 8.25 -3.72 11.58
CA LEU A 83 7.67 -2.47 11.07
C LEU A 83 7.35 -1.52 12.23
N PRO A 84 7.32 -0.20 12.01
CA PRO A 84 6.90 0.77 13.03
C PRO A 84 5.54 0.40 13.62
N LYS A 85 5.41 0.54 14.95
CA LYS A 85 4.17 0.18 15.69
C LYS A 85 3.72 -1.28 15.52
N ASP A 86 4.62 -2.18 15.11
CA ASP A 86 4.36 -3.61 14.93
C ASP A 86 3.21 -3.93 13.97
N VAL A 87 3.03 -3.08 12.96
CA VAL A 87 2.03 -3.30 11.91
C VAL A 87 2.38 -4.50 11.03
N LEU A 88 1.39 -5.04 10.31
CA LEU A 88 1.58 -6.21 9.44
C LEU A 88 2.12 -5.86 8.05
N VAL A 89 1.77 -4.68 7.54
CA VAL A 89 2.10 -4.23 6.19
C VAL A 89 2.39 -2.73 6.18
N GLU A 90 3.40 -2.37 5.40
CA GLU A 90 3.75 -0.98 5.07
C GLU A 90 4.04 -0.90 3.57
N ILE A 91 3.55 0.14 2.91
CA ILE A 91 3.73 0.30 1.47
C ILE A 91 4.33 1.68 1.18
N ASP A 92 5.43 1.65 0.43
CA ASP A 92 6.02 2.80 -0.21
C ASP A 92 5.52 2.92 -1.64
N CYS A 93 4.96 4.07 -2.02
CA CYS A 93 4.45 4.32 -3.36
C CYS A 93 5.05 5.60 -3.96
N ILE A 94 5.49 5.49 -5.21
CA ILE A 94 5.90 6.60 -6.05
C ILE A 94 4.89 6.73 -7.19
N ALA A 95 4.30 7.91 -7.34
CA ALA A 95 3.33 8.21 -8.38
C ALA A 95 3.57 9.59 -9.01
N THR A 96 3.18 9.76 -10.27
CA THR A 96 3.27 11.03 -10.98
C THR A 96 2.07 11.91 -10.68
N VAL A 97 2.27 13.23 -10.62
CA VAL A 97 1.17 14.20 -10.65
C VAL A 97 1.11 14.82 -12.03
N ASN A 98 -0.08 14.91 -12.59
CA ASN A 98 -0.30 15.72 -13.77
C ASN A 98 -0.37 17.18 -13.32
N ALA A 99 0.46 18.03 -13.91
CA ALA A 99 0.39 19.49 -13.75
C ALA A 99 -0.65 20.07 -14.71
#